data_AF-D5SLU5-F1
#
_entry.id   AF-D5SLU5-F1
#
_cell.length_a   1.000
_cell.length_b   1.000
_cell.length_c   1.000
_cell.angle_alpha   90.00
_cell.angle_beta   90.00
_cell.angle_gamma   90.00
#
_symmetry.space_group_name_H-M   'P 1'
#
loop_
_entity.id
_entity.type
_entity.pdbx_description
1 polymer ?
#
loop_
_entity_poly.entity_id
_entity_poly.type
_entity_poly.pdbx_seq_one_letter_code
_entity_poly.pdbx_strand_id
1 'polypeptide(L)'
;MPNPTAHRPLPTARDGVPARSTGPRRNAPRLAGALAAATALVLLSLPAAMAAPTAPTATGPTDTRPARGAASAVVHPLAPSAADEQAVREYWTPERMAAVLSEPPSDRPPADGPDGAAWQGSAALSASVGRLFFTDRDGEDSSCTATLVAAGNRGTVVTAAHCTLGHDLLGENARWHTNQLFVPGYRDATAPHGTFAVRLASVHPEWVRSGENSPYDQAFLALGRNAAGLRAADAAGSVQRLGYDRPGGRQVQQFGYPRAAAYKEEHRGRPEFTGKRLAHCWGTAREFLGWGEVPRSEDQWGVRCDMGGGSSGGPRMAGFDASTGKGTVVGVNSSGARMTANGLHCEPPAAGCHRYLVGPQLTARITHPLFRAVQDS
;
A
#
# COMPACT_ATOMS: atom_id res chain seq x y z
N MET A 1 -14.51 40.34 -52.92
CA MET A 1 -13.49 39.44 -53.51
C MET A 1 -12.43 39.16 -52.45
N PRO A 2 -11.95 37.92 -52.34
CA PRO A 2 -11.85 37.24 -51.04
C PRO A 2 -10.45 36.69 -50.72
N ASN A 3 -10.16 36.41 -49.44
CA ASN A 3 -9.83 35.05 -48.98
C ASN A 3 -9.67 34.96 -47.44
N PRO A 4 -10.54 34.21 -46.74
CA PRO A 4 -10.22 33.62 -45.45
C PRO A 4 -9.62 32.22 -45.65
N THR A 5 -8.47 31.97 -45.03
CA THR A 5 -7.79 30.66 -45.06
C THR A 5 -8.58 29.63 -44.25
N ALA A 6 -9.13 28.66 -44.97
CA ALA A 6 -9.74 27.46 -44.46
C ALA A 6 -8.67 26.49 -43.93
N HIS A 7 -8.78 26.07 -42.67
CA HIS A 7 -8.16 24.83 -42.21
C HIS A 7 -9.12 23.66 -42.41
N ARG A 8 -8.68 22.73 -43.26
CA ARG A 8 -9.33 21.46 -43.59
C ARG A 8 -9.47 20.54 -42.37
N PRO A 9 -10.59 19.81 -42.25
CA PRO A 9 -10.70 18.64 -41.38
C PRO A 9 -10.16 17.38 -42.09
N LEU A 10 -9.59 16.45 -41.32
CA LEU A 10 -9.13 15.12 -41.75
C LEU A 10 -9.47 14.09 -40.63
N PRO A 11 -9.61 12.79 -40.93
CA PRO A 11 -10.92 12.18 -41.14
C PRO A 11 -11.33 11.19 -40.03
N THR A 12 -12.64 10.95 -39.95
CA THR A 12 -13.27 9.84 -39.22
C THR A 12 -12.85 8.49 -39.82
N ALA A 13 -12.21 7.64 -39.02
CA ALA A 13 -11.97 6.24 -39.34
C ALA A 13 -13.08 5.35 -38.75
N ARG A 14 -13.54 4.44 -39.61
CA ARG A 14 -14.72 3.59 -39.50
C ARG A 14 -14.58 2.44 -38.50
N ASP A 15 -15.76 2.01 -38.08
CA ASP A 15 -16.14 0.72 -37.51
C ASP A 15 -15.43 -0.49 -38.15
N GLY A 16 -15.07 -1.46 -37.30
CA GLY A 16 -14.50 -2.73 -37.73
C GLY A 16 -14.42 -3.76 -36.60
N VAL A 17 -15.58 -4.29 -36.22
CA VAL A 17 -15.71 -5.53 -35.44
C VAL A 17 -15.34 -6.73 -36.32
N PRO A 18 -14.59 -7.74 -35.82
CA PRO A 18 -14.73 -9.09 -36.32
C PRO A 18 -15.40 -10.00 -35.29
N ALA A 19 -16.37 -10.74 -35.83
CA ALA A 19 -17.28 -11.63 -35.17
C ALA A 19 -16.62 -12.93 -34.66
N ARG A 20 -17.30 -13.50 -33.66
CA ARG A 20 -17.22 -14.86 -33.16
C ARG A 20 -17.02 -15.90 -34.28
N SER A 21 -16.11 -16.84 -34.07
CA SER A 21 -16.17 -18.14 -34.73
C SER A 21 -16.55 -19.23 -33.71
N THR A 22 -17.51 -20.01 -34.14
CA THR A 22 -18.21 -21.11 -33.47
C THR A 22 -17.37 -22.38 -33.50
N GLY A 23 -17.34 -23.12 -32.39
CA GLY A 23 -16.66 -24.42 -32.32
C GLY A 23 -17.34 -25.53 -33.14
N PRO A 24 -16.86 -26.78 -32.99
CA PRO A 24 -17.81 -27.86 -32.81
C PRO A 24 -17.51 -28.76 -31.60
N ARG A 25 -18.61 -29.36 -31.15
CA ARG A 25 -18.81 -30.20 -29.98
C ARG A 25 -18.35 -31.64 -30.21
N ARG A 26 -17.99 -32.26 -29.08
CA ARG A 26 -18.26 -33.65 -28.63
C ARG A 26 -17.69 -34.80 -29.47
N ASN A 27 -16.95 -35.68 -28.80
CA ASN A 27 -17.31 -37.09 -28.68
C ASN A 27 -16.59 -37.76 -27.49
N ALA A 28 -17.36 -38.49 -26.69
CA ALA A 28 -16.97 -39.56 -25.79
C ALA A 28 -18.04 -40.66 -25.96
N PRO A 29 -17.95 -41.86 -25.37
CA PRO A 29 -16.82 -42.71 -24.95
C PRO A 29 -16.95 -44.13 -25.57
N ARG A 30 -16.01 -45.07 -25.36
CA ARG A 30 -16.32 -46.53 -25.36
C ARG A 30 -15.43 -47.33 -24.38
N LEU A 31 -16.10 -48.25 -23.69
CA LEU A 31 -15.63 -49.22 -22.67
C LEU A 31 -14.95 -50.47 -23.28
N ALA A 32 -14.11 -51.13 -22.47
CA ALA A 32 -14.03 -52.59 -22.24
C ALA A 32 -13.09 -52.82 -21.02
N GLY A 33 -13.47 -53.49 -19.91
CA GLY A 33 -13.59 -54.95 -19.71
C GLY A 33 -12.19 -55.58 -19.53
N ALA A 34 -11.80 -56.35 -18.51
CA ALA A 34 -12.51 -57.23 -17.58
C ALA A 34 -11.65 -57.61 -16.34
N LEU A 35 -12.32 -58.19 -15.33
CA LEU A 35 -11.83 -58.83 -14.10
C LEU A 35 -10.99 -60.10 -14.36
N ALA A 36 -10.07 -60.45 -13.45
CA ALA A 36 -10.13 -61.68 -12.62
C ALA A 36 -8.95 -61.81 -11.64
N ALA A 37 -9.23 -62.43 -10.50
CA ALA A 37 -8.42 -62.55 -9.30
C ALA A 37 -7.55 -63.83 -9.26
N ALA A 38 -6.53 -63.84 -8.39
CA ALA A 38 -6.04 -65.07 -7.75
C ALA A 38 -5.33 -64.74 -6.43
N THR A 39 -5.92 -65.18 -5.33
CA THR A 39 -5.37 -65.27 -3.97
C THR A 39 -4.61 -66.58 -3.79
N ALA A 40 -3.46 -66.56 -3.11
CA ALA A 40 -2.96 -67.71 -2.37
C ALA A 40 -2.15 -67.24 -1.13
N LEU A 41 -2.67 -67.61 0.03
CA LEU A 41 -2.08 -67.56 1.35
C LEU A 41 -1.18 -68.79 1.54
N VAL A 42 -0.17 -68.75 2.45
CA VAL A 42 0.15 -69.80 3.48
C VAL A 42 1.62 -69.76 4.00
N LEU A 43 1.71 -69.49 5.31
CA LEU A 43 2.54 -70.05 6.41
C LEU A 43 4.07 -69.81 6.58
N LEU A 44 4.34 -69.09 7.69
CA LEU A 44 5.29 -69.32 8.80
C LEU A 44 6.73 -69.84 8.59
N SER A 45 7.69 -69.05 9.08
CA SER A 45 8.69 -69.50 10.07
C SER A 45 9.43 -68.31 10.74
N LEU A 46 9.53 -68.36 12.06
CA LEU A 46 10.48 -67.62 12.92
C LEU A 46 11.66 -68.58 13.21
N PRO A 47 12.93 -68.14 13.40
CA PRO A 47 13.29 -67.54 14.70
C PRO A 47 14.48 -66.54 14.73
N ALA A 48 14.67 -65.99 15.93
CA ALA A 48 15.92 -65.54 16.56
C ALA A 48 16.57 -64.21 16.10
N ALA A 49 16.20 -63.12 16.79
CA ALA A 49 17.03 -61.92 16.91
C ALA A 49 17.93 -62.04 18.15
N MET A 50 19.22 -62.26 17.94
CA MET A 50 20.27 -61.95 18.92
C MET A 50 20.54 -60.44 18.85
N ALA A 51 20.44 -59.76 20.00
CA ALA A 51 20.81 -58.37 20.14
C ALA A 51 22.33 -58.19 20.07
N ALA A 52 22.78 -57.24 19.24
CA ALA A 52 24.13 -56.67 19.28
C ALA A 52 24.01 -55.14 19.39
N PRO A 53 24.95 -54.47 20.10
CA PRO A 53 24.80 -53.07 20.49
C PRO A 53 25.02 -52.11 19.33
N THR A 54 24.22 -51.03 19.37
CA THR A 54 24.18 -49.91 18.44
C THR A 54 25.47 -49.10 18.41
N ALA A 55 26.06 -48.94 17.22
CA ALA A 55 26.88 -47.78 16.88
C ALA A 55 25.97 -46.70 16.24
N PRO A 56 26.21 -45.40 16.45
CA PRO A 56 25.36 -44.36 15.88
C PRO A 56 25.60 -44.27 14.37
N THR A 57 24.63 -44.70 13.58
CA THR A 57 24.62 -44.49 12.13
C THR A 57 24.37 -43.01 11.86
N ALA A 58 25.27 -42.42 11.10
CA ALA A 58 25.15 -41.09 10.54
C ALA A 58 23.77 -40.92 9.87
N THR A 59 23.06 -39.86 10.29
CA THR A 59 21.85 -39.38 9.63
C THR A 59 22.13 -39.15 8.15
N GLY A 60 21.42 -39.87 7.29
CA GLY A 60 21.41 -39.61 5.85
C GLY A 60 20.91 -38.19 5.55
N PRO A 61 21.15 -37.69 4.33
CA PRO A 61 20.73 -36.35 3.96
C PRO A 61 19.21 -36.29 4.03
N THR A 62 18.70 -35.54 5.02
CA THR A 62 17.34 -35.04 4.98
C THR A 62 17.20 -34.24 3.69
N ASP A 63 16.34 -34.72 2.80
CA ASP A 63 15.80 -33.95 1.69
C ASP A 63 14.99 -32.79 2.28
N THR A 64 15.72 -31.75 2.72
CA THR A 64 15.15 -30.45 3.04
C THR A 64 14.78 -29.81 1.71
N ARG A 65 13.64 -30.23 1.16
CA ARG A 65 12.88 -29.34 0.29
C ARG A 65 12.66 -28.07 1.11
N PRO A 66 13.20 -26.91 0.72
CA PRO A 66 12.96 -25.70 1.47
C PRO A 66 11.45 -25.51 1.56
N ALA A 67 10.93 -25.40 2.79
CA ALA A 67 9.67 -24.71 3.01
C ALA A 67 9.77 -23.42 2.18
N ARG A 68 8.81 -23.18 1.26
CA ARG A 68 8.80 -21.95 0.46
C ARG A 68 9.05 -20.79 1.41
N GLY A 69 10.26 -20.24 1.37
CA GLY A 69 10.73 -19.30 2.37
C GLY A 69 9.78 -18.11 2.41
N ALA A 70 9.53 -17.57 3.60
CA ALA A 70 8.98 -16.24 3.72
C ALA A 70 9.76 -15.33 2.74
N ALA A 71 9.08 -14.72 1.78
CA ALA A 71 9.75 -13.90 0.79
C ALA A 71 10.53 -12.81 1.54
N SER A 72 11.85 -12.82 1.36
CA SER A 72 12.74 -11.82 1.94
C SER A 72 12.37 -10.45 1.37
N ALA A 73 12.32 -9.42 2.21
CA ALA A 73 12.10 -8.06 1.75
C ALA A 73 13.20 -7.62 0.77
N VAL A 74 12.86 -6.77 -0.21
CA VAL A 74 13.84 -6.01 -0.98
C VAL A 74 14.14 -4.74 -0.20
N VAL A 75 15.41 -4.53 0.16
CA VAL A 75 15.89 -3.31 0.80
C VAL A 75 16.68 -2.49 -0.20
N HIS A 76 16.29 -1.24 -0.38
CA HIS A 76 16.93 -0.32 -1.30
C HIS A 76 17.47 0.92 -0.56
N PRO A 77 18.76 1.24 -0.70
CA PRO A 77 19.31 2.49 -0.18
C PRO A 77 18.85 3.67 -1.04
N LEU A 78 18.39 4.74 -0.37
CA LEU A 78 17.92 5.98 -0.99
C LEU A 78 18.84 7.16 -0.65
N ALA A 79 19.17 7.32 0.62
CA ALA A 79 20.15 8.29 1.12
C ALA A 79 21.07 7.61 2.16
N PRO A 80 22.02 6.76 1.73
CA PRO A 80 22.79 5.92 2.65
C PRO A 80 23.79 6.71 3.50
N SER A 81 24.30 7.84 3.02
CA SER A 81 25.29 8.68 3.71
C SER A 81 24.72 10.00 4.25
N ALA A 82 25.45 10.63 5.17
CA ALA A 82 25.09 11.95 5.69
C ALA A 82 25.06 13.04 4.60
N ALA A 83 25.89 12.92 3.55
CA ALA A 83 25.89 13.84 2.42
C ALA A 83 24.63 13.68 1.57
N ASP A 84 24.19 12.44 1.33
CA ASP A 84 22.93 12.17 0.61
C ASP A 84 21.74 12.71 1.40
N GLU A 85 21.70 12.46 2.71
CA GLU A 85 20.63 12.99 3.57
C GLU A 85 20.60 14.53 3.56
N GLN A 86 21.76 15.18 3.50
CA GLN A 86 21.87 16.62 3.40
C GLN A 86 21.34 17.13 2.07
N ALA A 87 21.72 16.49 0.95
CA ALA A 87 21.22 16.84 -0.37
C ALA A 87 19.69 16.75 -0.46
N VAL A 88 19.08 15.71 0.14
CA VAL A 88 17.61 15.59 0.21
C VAL A 88 16.97 16.74 1.01
N ARG A 89 17.59 17.15 2.13
CA ARG A 89 17.08 18.28 2.93
C ARG A 89 17.20 19.62 2.20
N GLU A 90 18.30 19.82 1.47
CA GLU A 90 18.53 21.04 0.67
C GLU A 90 17.61 21.11 -0.56
N TYR A 91 17.27 19.95 -1.14
CA TYR A 91 16.32 19.86 -2.24
C TYR A 91 14.92 20.35 -1.84
N TRP A 92 14.42 19.91 -0.68
CA TRP A 92 13.07 20.23 -0.21
C TRP A 92 13.03 21.45 0.71
N THR A 93 13.00 22.63 0.09
CA THR A 93 12.69 23.87 0.80
C THR A 93 11.19 23.95 1.15
N PRO A 94 10.79 24.80 2.12
CA PRO A 94 9.38 25.07 2.40
C PRO A 94 8.57 25.47 1.16
N GLU A 95 9.17 26.29 0.28
CA GLU A 95 8.58 26.75 -0.96
C GLU A 95 8.37 25.58 -1.94
N ARG A 96 9.37 24.71 -2.09
CA ARG A 96 9.27 23.53 -2.95
C ARG A 96 8.22 22.54 -2.45
N MET A 97 8.17 22.29 -1.13
CA MET A 97 7.13 21.46 -0.51
C MET A 97 5.72 22.05 -0.70
N ALA A 98 5.58 23.38 -0.64
CA ALA A 98 4.32 24.07 -0.88
C ALA A 98 3.89 24.05 -2.36
N ALA A 99 4.84 23.93 -3.28
CA ALA A 99 4.62 23.93 -4.73
C ALA A 99 4.23 22.56 -5.32
N VAL A 100 4.29 21.48 -4.53
CA VAL A 100 3.82 20.15 -4.96
C VAL A 100 2.38 20.24 -5.48
N LEU A 101 2.16 19.76 -6.71
CA LEU A 101 0.90 19.89 -7.44
C LEU A 101 -0.31 19.47 -6.60
N SER A 102 -1.30 20.35 -6.50
CA SER A 102 -2.56 20.11 -5.79
C SER A 102 -3.69 20.86 -6.49
N GLU A 103 -4.93 20.54 -6.14
CA GLU A 103 -6.08 21.31 -6.61
C GLU A 103 -5.97 22.78 -6.20
N PRO A 104 -6.46 23.72 -7.03
CA PRO A 104 -6.47 25.13 -6.66
C PRO A 104 -7.34 25.34 -5.41
N PRO A 105 -7.00 26.32 -4.55
CA PRO A 105 -7.82 26.66 -3.39
C PRO A 105 -9.27 26.97 -3.78
N SER A 106 -10.20 26.66 -2.86
CA SER A 106 -11.63 26.92 -3.04
C SER A 106 -12.23 27.55 -1.78
N ASP A 107 -13.18 28.47 -1.99
CA ASP A 107 -13.95 29.12 -0.92
C ASP A 107 -15.32 28.46 -0.70
N ARG A 108 -15.54 27.25 -1.23
CA ARG A 108 -16.79 26.51 -1.05
C ARG A 108 -17.01 26.21 0.43
N PRO A 109 -18.28 26.22 0.91
CA PRO A 109 -18.59 25.86 2.29
C PRO A 109 -18.05 24.47 2.64
N PRO A 110 -17.41 24.29 3.81
CA PRO A 110 -16.97 22.98 4.29
C PRO A 110 -18.14 21.99 4.39
N ALA A 111 -17.89 20.74 4.02
CA ALA A 111 -18.84 19.64 4.12
C ALA A 111 -18.21 18.42 4.83
N ASP A 112 -17.87 18.58 6.10
CA ASP A 112 -17.25 17.51 6.87
C ASP A 112 -18.19 16.33 7.09
N GLY A 113 -17.65 15.12 6.95
CA GLY A 113 -18.40 13.88 7.15
C GLY A 113 -17.50 12.66 7.25
N PRO A 114 -18.07 11.47 7.47
CA PRO A 114 -17.32 10.23 7.61
C PRO A 114 -16.47 9.87 6.40
N ASP A 115 -16.82 10.40 5.22
CA ASP A 115 -16.07 10.22 3.98
C ASP A 115 -15.05 11.34 3.71
N GLY A 116 -14.82 12.25 4.65
CA GLY A 116 -13.77 13.25 4.55
C GLY A 116 -14.01 14.42 5.49
N ALA A 117 -13.02 14.73 6.32
CA ALA A 117 -13.00 15.93 7.15
C ALA A 117 -11.55 16.33 7.46
N ALA A 118 -11.35 17.58 7.89
CA ALA A 118 -10.08 17.99 8.49
C ALA A 118 -9.88 17.29 9.85
N TRP A 119 -8.68 16.76 10.10
CA TRP A 119 -8.34 16.28 11.44
C TRP A 119 -8.01 17.46 12.36
N GLN A 120 -8.79 17.60 13.44
CA GLN A 120 -8.64 18.64 14.46
C GLN A 120 -8.43 18.07 15.87
N GLY A 121 -8.20 16.75 15.98
CA GLY A 121 -8.05 16.07 17.26
C GLY A 121 -6.62 16.09 17.81
N SER A 122 -6.24 15.05 18.55
CA SER A 122 -4.97 14.95 19.26
C SER A 122 -3.75 15.31 18.40
N ALA A 123 -2.90 16.20 18.95
CA ALA A 123 -1.61 16.54 18.39
C ALA A 123 -0.64 15.36 18.34
N ALA A 124 -0.81 14.37 19.23
CA ALA A 124 0.01 13.15 19.21
C ALA A 124 -0.25 12.32 17.94
N LEU A 125 -1.48 12.33 17.40
CA LEU A 125 -1.74 11.72 16.10
C LEU A 125 -1.01 12.50 15.01
N SER A 126 -1.24 13.81 14.95
CA SER A 126 -0.63 14.68 13.95
C SER A 126 0.89 14.58 13.96
N ALA A 127 1.54 14.49 15.12
CA ALA A 127 2.98 14.30 15.21
C ALA A 127 3.47 12.95 14.66
N SER A 128 2.63 11.91 14.67
CA SER A 128 3.00 10.57 14.17
C SER A 128 2.68 10.36 12.68
N VAL A 129 1.73 11.10 12.11
CA VAL A 129 1.37 11.00 10.69
C VAL A 129 1.97 12.20 9.96
N GLY A 130 2.72 11.94 8.90
CA GLY A 130 3.44 12.98 8.18
C GLY A 130 3.27 12.88 6.68
N ARG A 131 3.67 13.95 6.02
CA ARG A 131 3.72 14.02 4.56
C ARG A 131 5.07 13.48 4.08
N LEU A 132 5.04 12.62 3.08
CA LEU A 132 6.21 11.99 2.47
C LEU A 132 6.41 12.62 1.09
N PHE A 133 7.43 13.45 0.95
CA PHE A 133 7.80 14.11 -0.31
C PHE A 133 8.80 13.26 -1.08
N PHE A 134 8.73 13.29 -2.40
CA PHE A 134 9.64 12.57 -3.29
C PHE A 134 9.60 13.15 -4.70
N THR A 135 10.66 12.90 -5.46
CA THR A 135 10.68 13.11 -6.91
C THR A 135 10.41 11.76 -7.56
N ASP A 136 9.34 11.69 -8.34
CA ASP A 136 8.90 10.43 -8.93
C ASP A 136 9.78 9.99 -10.12
N ARG A 137 9.41 8.85 -10.71
CA ARG A 137 10.15 8.24 -11.83
C ARG A 137 10.22 9.13 -13.08
N ASP A 138 9.30 10.07 -13.23
CA ASP A 138 9.19 10.96 -14.38
C ASP A 138 9.85 12.32 -14.09
N GLY A 139 10.42 12.49 -12.89
CA GLY A 139 11.10 13.70 -12.45
C GLY A 139 10.18 14.74 -11.83
N GLU A 140 8.92 14.37 -11.54
CA GLU A 140 7.95 15.28 -10.95
C GLU A 140 7.97 15.22 -9.42
N ASP A 141 7.89 16.38 -8.79
CA ASP A 141 7.73 16.48 -7.35
C ASP A 141 6.33 16.06 -6.95
N SER A 142 6.26 15.07 -6.08
CA SER A 142 5.02 14.51 -5.59
C SER A 142 5.07 14.32 -4.08
N SER A 143 3.94 13.89 -3.52
CA SER A 143 3.90 13.51 -2.12
C SER A 143 2.83 12.46 -1.85
N CYS A 144 3.12 11.65 -0.84
CA CYS A 144 2.27 10.67 -0.18
C CYS A 144 2.12 11.02 1.31
N THR A 145 1.55 10.10 2.07
CA THR A 145 1.50 10.09 3.53
C THR A 145 2.30 8.90 4.07
N ALA A 146 2.94 9.06 5.23
CA ALA A 146 3.55 7.97 5.97
C ALA A 146 3.28 8.12 7.48
N THR A 147 3.40 7.02 8.23
CA THR A 147 3.11 7.01 9.67
C THR A 147 4.30 6.47 10.44
N LEU A 148 4.75 7.23 11.44
CA LEU A 148 5.81 6.84 12.34
C LEU A 148 5.33 5.76 13.31
N VAL A 149 6.05 4.64 13.34
CA VAL A 149 5.69 3.45 14.11
C VAL A 149 6.74 3.12 15.16
N ALA A 150 6.32 2.44 16.22
CA ALA A 150 7.23 1.95 17.26
C ALA A 150 8.25 0.97 16.65
N ALA A 151 9.54 1.30 16.73
CA ALA A 151 10.65 0.55 16.14
C ALA A 151 11.94 0.74 16.98
N GLY A 152 12.87 -0.22 16.92
CA GLY A 152 14.12 -0.20 17.68
C GLY A 152 15.01 1.02 17.37
N ASN A 153 15.08 1.40 16.10
CA ASN A 153 15.83 2.57 15.64
C ASN A 153 15.13 3.90 15.95
N ARG A 154 13.87 3.90 16.40
CA ARG A 154 13.07 5.12 16.68
C ARG A 154 12.91 6.05 15.47
N GLY A 155 13.04 5.52 14.26
CA GLY A 155 13.05 6.27 13.01
C GLY A 155 12.45 5.47 11.85
N THR A 156 11.41 4.68 12.08
CA THR A 156 10.77 3.87 11.04
C THR A 156 9.35 4.35 10.77
N VAL A 157 9.00 4.55 9.50
CA VAL A 157 7.63 4.85 9.07
C VAL A 157 7.08 3.71 8.21
N VAL A 158 5.76 3.53 8.24
CA VAL A 158 5.00 2.69 7.32
C VAL A 158 4.32 3.56 6.26
N THR A 159 4.30 3.11 5.01
CA THR A 159 3.64 3.77 3.88
C THR A 159 3.23 2.73 2.81
N ALA A 160 2.71 3.17 1.67
CA ALA A 160 2.42 2.32 0.52
C ALA A 160 3.68 2.12 -0.32
N ALA A 161 3.85 0.97 -0.97
CA ALA A 161 5.05 0.70 -1.76
C ALA A 161 5.12 1.57 -3.02
N HIS A 162 3.98 1.93 -3.63
CA HIS A 162 3.95 2.88 -4.75
C HIS A 162 4.44 4.29 -4.39
N CYS A 163 4.50 4.63 -3.10
CA CYS A 163 5.09 5.87 -2.61
C CYS A 163 6.62 5.84 -2.56
N THR A 164 7.24 4.71 -2.91
CA THR A 164 8.70 4.51 -2.85
C THR A 164 9.31 4.20 -4.22
N LEU A 165 8.55 3.53 -5.08
CA LEU A 165 8.92 3.20 -6.45
C LEU A 165 7.68 3.11 -7.33
N GLY A 166 7.85 3.32 -8.63
CA GLY A 166 6.82 3.15 -9.63
C GLY A 166 7.29 2.32 -10.81
N HIS A 167 6.35 1.94 -11.68
CA HIS A 167 6.57 1.16 -12.89
C HIS A 167 6.19 1.98 -14.12
N ASP A 168 6.75 1.63 -15.27
CA ASP A 168 6.32 2.23 -16.53
C ASP A 168 4.86 1.85 -16.88
N LEU A 169 4.33 2.40 -17.97
CA LEU A 169 2.93 2.18 -18.37
C LEU A 169 2.59 0.71 -18.68
N LEU A 170 3.59 -0.15 -18.86
CA LEU A 170 3.42 -1.58 -19.10
C LEU A 170 3.50 -2.39 -17.80
N GLY A 171 3.66 -1.74 -16.64
CA GLY A 171 3.86 -2.41 -15.36
C GLY A 171 5.26 -3.01 -15.21
N GLU A 172 6.20 -2.63 -16.07
CA GLU A 172 7.57 -3.13 -16.09
C GLU A 172 8.55 -2.07 -15.54
N ASN A 173 9.82 -2.46 -15.42
CA ASN A 173 10.94 -1.55 -15.16
C ASN A 173 10.74 -0.66 -13.92
N ALA A 174 10.66 -1.30 -12.75
CA ALA A 174 10.59 -0.60 -11.48
C ALA A 174 11.69 0.45 -11.32
N ARG A 175 11.29 1.68 -10.99
CA ARG A 175 12.17 2.82 -10.68
C ARG A 175 11.85 3.37 -9.31
N TRP A 176 12.88 3.46 -8.48
CA TRP A 176 12.79 4.05 -7.15
C TRP A 176 12.65 5.57 -7.26
N HIS A 177 11.74 6.13 -6.48
CA HIS A 177 11.60 7.58 -6.35
C HIS A 177 12.83 8.12 -5.62
N THR A 178 13.25 9.32 -5.99
CA THR A 178 14.43 9.99 -5.41
C THR A 178 14.01 11.12 -4.47
N ASN A 179 14.97 11.73 -3.79
CA ASN A 179 14.74 12.85 -2.87
C ASN A 179 13.66 12.55 -1.81
N GLN A 180 13.61 11.34 -1.25
CA GLN A 180 12.51 10.99 -0.33
C GLN A 180 12.70 11.65 1.05
N LEU A 181 11.73 12.49 1.46
CA LEU A 181 11.76 13.24 2.71
C LEU A 181 10.44 13.09 3.49
N PHE A 182 10.52 12.64 4.73
CA PHE A 182 9.39 12.56 5.64
C PHE A 182 9.30 13.79 6.56
N VAL A 183 8.10 14.35 6.69
CA VAL A 183 7.81 15.50 7.56
C VAL A 183 6.65 15.17 8.52
N PRO A 184 6.95 14.70 9.74
CA PRO A 184 5.93 14.40 10.75
C PRO A 184 5.20 15.67 11.18
N GLY A 185 3.86 15.61 11.27
CA GLY A 185 3.05 16.75 11.67
C GLY A 185 3.06 17.92 10.68
N TYR A 186 3.38 17.68 9.40
CA TYR A 186 3.34 18.70 8.36
C TYR A 186 2.04 19.51 8.42
N ARG A 187 2.15 20.84 8.41
CA ARG A 187 0.98 21.72 8.44
C ARG A 187 1.29 23.02 7.74
N ASP A 188 0.49 23.37 6.72
CA ASP A 188 0.55 24.67 6.05
C ASP A 188 2.00 25.07 5.66
N ALA A 189 2.74 24.15 5.03
CA ALA A 189 4.17 24.31 4.65
C ALA A 189 5.19 24.39 5.81
N THR A 190 4.79 24.02 7.02
CA THR A 190 5.69 23.93 8.18
C THR A 190 6.06 22.49 8.54
N ALA A 191 7.25 22.33 9.13
CA ALA A 191 7.82 21.06 9.59
C ALA A 191 8.07 21.12 11.11
N PRO A 192 7.02 21.06 11.96
CA PRO A 192 7.14 21.34 13.40
C PRO A 192 8.06 20.39 14.16
N HIS A 193 8.27 19.18 13.65
CA HIS A 193 9.15 18.16 14.23
C HIS A 193 10.44 17.96 13.44
N GLY A 194 10.74 18.88 12.51
CA GLY A 194 11.84 18.79 11.56
C GLY A 194 11.54 17.87 10.38
N THR A 195 12.55 17.67 9.55
CA THR A 195 12.49 16.87 8.33
C THR A 195 13.49 15.72 8.39
N PHE A 196 13.13 14.59 7.78
CA PHE A 196 13.89 13.35 7.88
C PHE A 196 14.06 12.74 6.49
N ALA A 197 15.30 12.71 5.99
CA ALA A 197 15.61 12.01 4.75
C ALA A 197 15.40 10.51 4.93
N VAL A 198 14.84 9.86 3.92
CA VAL A 198 14.67 8.41 3.91
C VAL A 198 15.99 7.75 3.51
N ARG A 199 16.55 6.92 4.39
CA ARG A 199 17.83 6.24 4.15
C ARG A 199 17.64 4.92 3.41
N LEU A 200 16.67 4.12 3.85
CA LEU A 200 16.37 2.80 3.31
C LEU A 200 14.87 2.66 3.09
N ALA A 201 14.49 2.02 1.99
CA ALA A 201 13.13 1.53 1.78
C ALA A 201 13.11 0.00 1.77
N SER A 202 12.12 -0.59 2.43
CA SER A 202 11.85 -2.02 2.43
C SER A 202 10.48 -2.30 1.84
N VAL A 203 10.46 -3.08 0.77
CA VAL A 203 9.25 -3.44 0.01
C VAL A 203 9.23 -4.94 -0.28
N HIS A 204 8.06 -5.46 -0.63
CA HIS A 204 7.94 -6.86 -1.02
C HIS A 204 8.51 -7.09 -2.45
N PRO A 205 9.22 -8.21 -2.72
CA PRO A 205 9.76 -8.50 -4.06
C PRO A 205 8.70 -8.53 -5.17
N GLU A 206 7.48 -8.97 -4.85
CA GLU A 206 6.37 -8.96 -5.81
C GLU A 206 6.04 -7.54 -6.28
N TRP A 207 6.06 -6.57 -5.37
CA TRP A 207 5.78 -5.19 -5.70
C TRP A 207 6.82 -4.65 -6.67
N VAL A 208 8.11 -4.93 -6.42
CA VAL A 208 9.20 -4.56 -7.34
C VAL A 208 8.99 -5.19 -8.72
N ARG A 209 8.51 -6.43 -8.78
CA ARG A 209 8.34 -7.14 -10.05
C ARG A 209 7.21 -6.62 -10.92
N SER A 210 6.05 -6.27 -10.34
CA SER A 210 4.83 -6.00 -11.13
C SER A 210 4.08 -4.72 -10.81
N GLY A 211 4.22 -4.14 -9.61
CA GLY A 211 3.50 -2.90 -9.22
C GLY A 211 1.97 -2.98 -9.18
N GLU A 212 1.36 -4.08 -9.60
CA GLU A 212 -0.10 -4.23 -9.70
C GLU A 212 -0.70 -5.06 -8.57
N ASN A 213 0.15 -5.79 -7.82
CA ASN A 213 -0.31 -6.74 -6.84
C ASN A 213 -0.60 -6.06 -5.48
N SER A 214 -1.88 -5.71 -5.31
CA SER A 214 -2.37 -4.85 -4.23
C SER A 214 -2.06 -5.31 -2.79
N PRO A 215 -2.07 -6.61 -2.40
CA PRO A 215 -1.61 -7.02 -1.07
C PRO A 215 -0.19 -6.60 -0.73
N TYR A 216 0.67 -6.40 -1.73
CA TYR A 216 2.08 -6.06 -1.56
C TYR A 216 2.37 -4.56 -1.64
N ASP A 217 1.35 -3.71 -1.80
CA ASP A 217 1.48 -2.25 -1.79
C ASP A 217 1.71 -1.70 -0.37
N GLN A 218 2.80 -2.14 0.26
CA GLN A 218 3.18 -1.81 1.63
C GLN A 218 4.70 -1.64 1.68
N ALA A 219 5.14 -0.62 2.39
CA ALA A 219 6.57 -0.36 2.59
C ALA A 219 6.86 0.11 4.01
N PHE A 220 8.09 -0.16 4.45
CA PHE A 220 8.68 0.48 5.61
C PHE A 220 9.92 1.26 5.21
N LEU A 221 10.07 2.45 5.78
CA LEU A 221 11.19 3.33 5.50
C LEU A 221 11.97 3.59 6.78
N ALA A 222 13.29 3.36 6.75
CA ALA A 222 14.18 3.85 7.80
C ALA A 222 14.60 5.29 7.48
N LEU A 223 14.47 6.14 8.48
CA LEU A 223 14.76 7.56 8.42
C LEU A 223 16.14 7.88 8.98
N GLY A 224 16.75 8.92 8.43
CA GLY A 224 17.91 9.57 9.01
C GLY A 224 17.55 10.38 10.25
N ARG A 225 18.51 11.19 10.71
CA ARG A 225 18.28 12.16 11.78
C ARG A 225 17.87 13.50 11.17
N ASN A 226 17.13 14.30 11.93
CA ASN A 226 16.88 15.69 11.52
C ASN A 226 18.15 16.54 11.72
N ALA A 227 18.08 17.82 11.32
CA ALA A 227 19.18 18.77 11.47
C ALA A 227 19.66 18.98 12.92
N ALA A 228 18.81 18.72 13.91
CA ALA A 228 19.16 18.75 15.33
C ALA A 228 19.77 17.44 15.86
N GLY A 229 20.00 16.45 14.98
CA GLY A 229 20.52 15.14 15.36
C GLY A 229 19.50 14.23 16.06
N LEU A 230 18.23 14.61 16.13
CA LEU A 230 17.18 13.81 16.75
C LEU A 230 16.64 12.74 15.79
N ARG A 231 16.18 11.62 16.36
CA ARG A 231 15.42 10.60 15.63
C ARG A 231 13.96 11.03 15.55
N ALA A 232 13.25 10.56 14.53
CA ALA A 232 11.88 11.00 14.28
C ALA A 232 10.94 10.78 15.47
N ALA A 233 11.02 9.64 16.17
CA ALA A 233 10.14 9.39 17.33
C ALA A 233 10.46 10.29 18.52
N ASP A 234 11.73 10.66 18.69
CA ASP A 234 12.16 11.56 19.76
C ASP A 234 11.70 13.00 19.48
N ALA A 235 11.81 13.45 18.23
CA ALA A 235 11.37 14.80 17.82
C ALA A 235 9.83 14.96 17.77
N ALA A 236 9.13 13.90 17.35
CA ALA A 236 7.66 13.87 17.30
C ALA A 236 7.03 13.65 18.69
N GLY A 237 7.73 12.98 19.61
CA GLY A 237 7.18 12.58 20.91
C GLY A 237 6.03 11.57 20.81
N SER A 238 5.78 11.00 19.63
CA SER A 238 4.64 10.12 19.38
C SER A 238 4.90 9.14 18.25
N VAL A 239 4.51 7.89 18.46
CA VAL A 239 4.47 6.82 17.46
C VAL A 239 3.16 6.05 17.54
N GLN A 240 2.82 5.32 16.47
CA GLN A 240 1.72 4.36 16.44
C GLN A 240 2.21 2.92 16.56
N ARG A 241 1.33 2.01 16.99
CA ARG A 241 1.62 0.56 17.00
C ARG A 241 1.24 -0.07 15.67
N LEU A 242 1.95 -1.13 15.29
CA LEU A 242 1.55 -2.01 14.19
C LEU A 242 0.67 -3.15 14.74
N GLY A 243 -0.32 -3.57 13.95
CA GLY A 243 -1.14 -4.74 14.23
C GLY A 243 -1.28 -5.61 12.99
N TYR A 244 -0.85 -6.86 13.13
CA TYR A 244 -0.89 -7.87 12.09
C TYR A 244 -2.09 -8.80 12.27
N ASP A 245 -2.62 -9.32 11.17
CA ASP A 245 -3.67 -10.38 11.16
C ASP A 245 -4.91 -10.00 11.98
N ARG A 246 -5.21 -8.70 12.04
CA ARG A 246 -6.41 -8.18 12.69
C ARG A 246 -7.61 -8.30 11.73
N PRO A 247 -8.82 -8.60 12.22
CA PRO A 247 -10.00 -8.65 11.38
C PRO A 247 -10.25 -7.32 10.64
N GLY A 248 -10.38 -7.37 9.31
CA GLY A 248 -10.52 -6.17 8.49
C GLY A 248 -11.86 -5.45 8.65
N GLY A 249 -12.97 -6.19 8.83
CA GLY A 249 -14.34 -5.67 8.89
C GLY A 249 -14.72 -4.98 10.22
N ARG A 250 -13.88 -4.07 10.70
CA ARG A 250 -14.04 -3.35 11.97
C ARG A 250 -14.18 -1.85 11.75
N GLN A 251 -14.59 -1.15 12.80
CA GLN A 251 -14.52 0.31 12.84
C GLN A 251 -13.06 0.75 12.78
N VAL A 252 -12.75 1.65 11.86
CA VAL A 252 -11.40 2.19 11.63
C VAL A 252 -11.47 3.69 11.36
N GLN A 253 -10.32 4.36 11.54
CA GLN A 253 -10.07 5.69 11.00
C GLN A 253 -8.91 5.64 10.01
N GLN A 254 -9.06 6.29 8.87
CA GLN A 254 -8.03 6.46 7.84
C GLN A 254 -7.58 7.90 7.81
N PHE A 255 -6.27 8.14 7.75
CA PHE A 255 -5.69 9.48 7.74
C PHE A 255 -4.82 9.68 6.51
N GLY A 256 -4.65 10.93 6.06
CA GLY A 256 -3.84 11.24 4.90
C GLY A 256 -3.66 12.74 4.65
N TYR A 257 -2.69 13.08 3.82
CA TYR A 257 -2.50 14.41 3.21
C TYR A 257 -2.90 14.37 1.73
N PRO A 258 -4.20 14.24 1.38
CA PRO A 258 -4.63 14.29 -0.01
C PRO A 258 -4.36 15.66 -0.63
N ARG A 259 -3.90 15.65 -1.88
CA ARG A 259 -3.65 16.81 -2.75
C ARG A 259 -4.83 17.14 -3.68
N ALA A 260 -5.86 16.28 -3.66
CA ALA A 260 -7.11 16.48 -4.38
C ALA A 260 -8.27 15.76 -3.67
N ALA A 261 -9.49 16.24 -3.89
CA ALA A 261 -10.71 15.47 -3.62
C ALA A 261 -11.04 14.52 -4.79
N ALA A 262 -11.64 13.38 -4.50
CA ALA A 262 -11.89 12.36 -5.52
C ALA A 262 -13.20 12.56 -6.28
N TYR A 263 -14.26 13.02 -5.61
CA TYR A 263 -15.58 13.20 -6.21
C TYR A 263 -16.44 14.31 -5.61
N LYS A 264 -16.20 14.76 -4.36
CA LYS A 264 -17.02 15.85 -3.78
C LYS A 264 -16.46 17.21 -4.15
N GLU A 265 -17.32 18.02 -4.76
CA GLU A 265 -17.00 19.40 -5.10
C GLU A 265 -16.78 20.26 -3.85
N GLU A 266 -17.46 19.94 -2.74
CA GLU A 266 -17.34 20.62 -1.45
C GLU A 266 -16.00 20.35 -0.75
N HIS A 267 -15.27 19.31 -1.18
CA HIS A 267 -13.96 18.99 -0.65
C HIS A 267 -12.81 19.61 -1.46
N ARG A 268 -13.01 19.86 -2.76
CA ARG A 268 -11.96 20.38 -3.65
C ARG A 268 -11.38 21.69 -3.13
N GLY A 269 -10.06 21.81 -3.22
CA GLY A 269 -9.36 23.05 -2.89
C GLY A 269 -9.31 23.42 -1.41
N ARG A 270 -9.89 22.61 -0.50
CA ARG A 270 -9.76 22.82 0.95
C ARG A 270 -8.33 22.53 1.43
N PRO A 271 -7.84 23.15 2.51
CA PRO A 271 -6.47 22.95 3.00
C PRO A 271 -6.07 21.48 3.22
N GLU A 272 -6.97 20.67 3.76
CA GLU A 272 -6.78 19.25 4.01
C GLU A 272 -6.87 18.39 2.73
N PHE A 273 -7.49 18.90 1.67
CA PHE A 273 -7.56 18.28 0.33
C PHE A 273 -6.58 18.89 -0.68
N THR A 274 -5.70 19.79 -0.23
CA THR A 274 -4.58 20.37 -1.02
C THR A 274 -3.22 19.97 -0.43
N GLY A 275 -3.20 18.99 0.47
CA GLY A 275 -2.00 18.47 1.13
C GLY A 275 -1.44 19.38 2.21
N LYS A 276 -2.11 20.49 2.54
CA LYS A 276 -1.65 21.45 3.57
C LYS A 276 -1.99 20.99 4.98
N ARG A 277 -3.06 20.22 5.15
CA ARG A 277 -3.52 19.71 6.46
C ARG A 277 -3.86 18.24 6.41
N LEU A 278 -3.87 17.60 7.57
CA LEU A 278 -4.25 16.21 7.69
C LEU A 278 -5.77 16.07 7.53
N ALA A 279 -6.19 15.19 6.64
CA ALA A 279 -7.57 14.76 6.47
C ALA A 279 -7.80 13.39 7.11
N HIS A 280 -9.05 13.07 7.39
CA HIS A 280 -9.43 11.73 7.82
C HIS A 280 -10.79 11.28 7.29
N CYS A 281 -10.98 9.96 7.22
CA CYS A 281 -12.22 9.27 6.92
C CYS A 281 -12.45 8.19 8.00
N TRP A 282 -13.69 7.86 8.33
CA TRP A 282 -13.97 6.83 9.34
C TRP A 282 -15.24 6.03 9.04
N GLY A 283 -15.30 4.84 9.62
CA GLY A 283 -16.45 3.96 9.49
C GLY A 283 -16.06 2.50 9.63
N THR A 284 -17.02 1.61 9.35
CA THR A 284 -16.74 0.18 9.29
C THR A 284 -16.10 -0.14 7.95
N ALA A 285 -14.88 -0.69 7.99
CA ALA A 285 -14.18 -1.06 6.77
C ALA A 285 -14.88 -2.21 6.04
N ARG A 286 -14.80 -2.15 4.71
CA ARG A 286 -15.30 -3.16 3.77
C ARG A 286 -14.15 -3.65 2.92
N GLU A 287 -14.19 -4.95 2.61
CA GLU A 287 -13.23 -5.57 1.70
C GLU A 287 -13.62 -5.25 0.26
N PHE A 288 -12.65 -4.97 -0.59
CA PHE A 288 -12.85 -4.91 -2.02
C PHE A 288 -12.70 -6.30 -2.63
N LEU A 289 -13.82 -6.88 -3.06
CA LEU A 289 -13.85 -8.21 -3.65
C LEU A 289 -13.58 -8.20 -5.16
N GLY A 290 -13.55 -7.01 -5.77
CA GLY A 290 -13.35 -6.85 -7.21
C GLY A 290 -14.66 -7.04 -8.00
N TRP A 291 -14.54 -7.66 -9.17
CA TRP A 291 -15.63 -7.80 -10.14
C TRP A 291 -16.30 -9.17 -10.01
N GLY A 292 -17.48 -9.23 -9.37
CA GLY A 292 -18.34 -10.42 -9.36
C GLY A 292 -17.61 -11.73 -9.02
N GLU A 293 -17.76 -12.75 -9.88
CA GLU A 293 -17.18 -14.10 -9.72
C GLU A 293 -15.67 -14.20 -9.96
N VAL A 294 -14.95 -13.08 -10.14
CA VAL A 294 -13.49 -13.05 -10.27
C VAL A 294 -12.90 -12.29 -9.08
N PRO A 295 -12.63 -12.96 -7.93
CA PRO A 295 -11.98 -12.34 -6.79
C PRO A 295 -10.64 -11.77 -7.23
N ARG A 296 -10.48 -10.45 -7.13
CA ARG A 296 -9.24 -9.75 -7.55
C ARG A 296 -8.58 -8.95 -6.45
N SER A 297 -8.90 -9.21 -5.20
CA SER A 297 -8.03 -8.77 -4.11
C SER A 297 -8.16 -9.72 -2.93
N GLU A 298 -7.02 -10.26 -2.50
CA GLU A 298 -6.88 -10.83 -1.18
C GLU A 298 -6.56 -9.64 -0.26
N ASP A 299 -7.49 -9.28 0.63
CA ASP A 299 -7.23 -8.38 1.75
C ASP A 299 -7.06 -6.87 1.46
N GLN A 300 -7.79 -6.29 0.49
CA GLN A 300 -7.90 -4.81 0.38
C GLN A 300 -9.10 -4.29 1.17
N TRP A 301 -8.86 -3.47 2.19
CA TRP A 301 -9.90 -2.98 3.09
C TRP A 301 -9.90 -1.46 3.21
N GLY A 302 -11.09 -0.87 3.31
CA GLY A 302 -11.21 0.58 3.45
C GLY A 302 -12.59 1.05 3.86
N VAL A 303 -12.72 2.33 4.14
CA VAL A 303 -14.00 3.01 4.38
C VAL A 303 -14.36 3.92 3.20
N ARG A 304 -15.62 4.38 3.17
CA ARG A 304 -16.01 5.45 2.26
C ARG A 304 -15.12 6.65 2.52
N CYS A 305 -14.56 7.20 1.46
CA CYS A 305 -13.55 8.23 1.60
C CYS A 305 -13.34 8.97 0.29
N ASP A 306 -13.25 10.28 0.39
CA ASP A 306 -13.06 11.21 -0.71
C ASP A 306 -11.62 11.73 -0.81
N MET A 307 -10.74 11.33 0.12
CA MET A 307 -9.31 11.60 0.00
C MET A 307 -8.77 11.04 -1.32
N GLY A 308 -8.20 11.92 -2.16
CA GLY A 308 -7.57 11.60 -3.43
C GLY A 308 -6.05 11.35 -3.31
N GLY A 309 -5.33 11.55 -4.43
CA GLY A 309 -3.89 11.35 -4.50
C GLY A 309 -3.13 12.11 -3.41
N GLY A 310 -2.07 11.52 -2.86
CA GLY A 310 -1.33 12.05 -1.70
C GLY A 310 -1.76 11.50 -0.35
N SER A 311 -3.01 11.01 -0.23
CA SER A 311 -3.43 10.24 0.95
C SER A 311 -2.83 8.84 1.02
N SER A 312 -2.30 8.34 -0.11
CA SER A 312 -1.58 7.08 -0.24
C SER A 312 -0.53 6.90 0.84
N GLY A 313 -0.43 5.69 1.39
CA GLY A 313 0.46 5.33 2.49
C GLY A 313 0.00 5.78 3.88
N GLY A 314 -1.04 6.62 3.96
CA GLY A 314 -1.63 7.01 5.23
C GLY A 314 -2.24 5.84 5.99
N PRO A 315 -2.33 5.90 7.33
CA PRO A 315 -2.65 4.74 8.14
C PRO A 315 -4.16 4.48 8.16
N ARG A 316 -4.55 3.20 8.04
CA ARG A 316 -5.85 2.69 8.50
C ARG A 316 -5.66 2.15 9.92
N MET A 317 -6.29 2.81 10.90
CA MET A 317 -6.13 2.51 12.31
C MET A 317 -7.36 1.86 12.93
N ALA A 318 -7.14 0.74 13.62
CA ALA A 318 -8.13 0.06 14.45
C ALA A 318 -7.94 0.40 15.93
N GLY A 319 -9.04 0.36 16.71
CA GLY A 319 -9.02 0.68 18.14
C GLY A 319 -8.47 2.08 18.43
N PHE A 320 -8.77 3.03 17.53
CA PHE A 320 -8.27 4.38 17.62
C PHE A 320 -9.07 5.18 18.66
N ASP A 321 -8.33 5.79 19.59
CA ASP A 321 -8.86 6.72 20.58
C ASP A 321 -8.50 8.15 20.16
N ALA A 322 -9.53 8.93 19.81
CA ALA A 322 -9.37 10.30 19.33
C ALA A 322 -8.82 11.26 20.41
N SER A 323 -9.04 10.96 21.69
CA SER A 323 -8.57 11.80 22.80
C SER A 323 -7.06 11.71 22.98
N THR A 324 -6.51 10.49 22.90
CA THR A 324 -5.07 10.26 23.00
C THR A 324 -4.36 10.34 21.65
N GLY A 325 -5.08 10.20 20.54
CA GLY A 325 -4.51 10.12 19.19
C GLY A 325 -3.75 8.81 18.95
N LYS A 326 -4.04 7.78 19.75
CA LYS A 326 -3.38 6.47 19.68
C LYS A 326 -4.28 5.42 19.09
N GLY A 327 -3.71 4.58 18.23
CA GLY A 327 -4.38 3.41 17.68
C GLY A 327 -3.37 2.34 17.27
N THR A 328 -3.88 1.37 16.54
CA THR A 328 -3.06 0.33 15.93
C THR A 328 -3.23 0.42 14.42
N VAL A 329 -2.13 0.66 13.69
CA VAL A 329 -2.08 0.64 12.23
C VAL A 329 -2.26 -0.81 11.76
N VAL A 330 -3.32 -1.04 10.99
CA VAL A 330 -3.72 -2.36 10.48
C VAL A 330 -3.77 -2.40 8.95
N GLY A 331 -3.48 -1.28 8.30
CA GLY A 331 -3.30 -1.19 6.85
C GLY A 331 -2.81 0.20 6.46
N VAL A 332 -2.50 0.38 5.18
CA VAL A 332 -2.17 1.67 4.57
C VAL A 332 -3.16 2.00 3.48
N ASN A 333 -3.39 3.28 3.19
CA ASN A 333 -4.18 3.72 2.04
C ASN A 333 -3.43 3.39 0.75
N SER A 334 -4.09 2.74 -0.22
CA SER A 334 -3.47 2.39 -1.50
C SER A 334 -4.20 3.06 -2.66
N SER A 335 -5.47 2.73 -2.86
CA SER A 335 -6.21 3.12 -4.06
C SER A 335 -7.68 3.42 -3.80
N GLY A 336 -8.28 4.19 -4.69
CA GLY A 336 -9.72 4.40 -4.72
C GLY A 336 -10.43 3.25 -5.41
N ALA A 337 -11.49 2.72 -4.81
CA ALA A 337 -12.33 1.69 -5.41
C ALA A 337 -13.80 2.07 -5.32
N ARG A 338 -14.53 1.96 -6.43
CA ARG A 338 -15.99 2.12 -6.44
C ARG A 338 -16.62 0.77 -6.17
N MET A 339 -17.36 0.66 -5.07
CA MET A 339 -17.98 -0.58 -4.66
C MET A 339 -19.29 -0.37 -3.89
N THR A 340 -20.12 -1.40 -3.88
CA THR A 340 -21.29 -1.52 -3.03
C THR A 340 -20.88 -1.76 -1.58
N ALA A 341 -21.82 -1.69 -0.64
CA ALA A 341 -21.56 -2.04 0.77
C ALA A 341 -21.10 -3.50 0.97
N ASN A 342 -21.33 -4.38 -0.02
CA ASN A 342 -20.92 -5.78 -0.01
C ASN A 342 -19.53 -6.01 -0.62
N GLY A 343 -18.80 -4.95 -0.98
CA GLY A 343 -17.43 -5.05 -1.48
C GLY A 343 -17.29 -5.34 -2.97
N LEU A 344 -18.41 -5.53 -3.68
CA LEU A 344 -18.43 -5.74 -5.13
C LEU A 344 -18.31 -4.43 -5.88
N HIS A 345 -17.51 -4.42 -6.94
CA HIS A 345 -17.37 -3.28 -7.85
C HIS A 345 -18.73 -2.78 -8.35
N CYS A 346 -18.82 -1.47 -8.58
CA CYS A 346 -20.00 -0.82 -9.14
C CYS A 346 -19.63 0.44 -9.93
N GLU A 347 -20.55 0.85 -10.81
CA GLU A 347 -20.43 2.07 -11.60
C GLU A 347 -21.59 3.05 -11.26
N PRO A 348 -21.31 4.36 -11.10
CA PRO A 348 -22.35 5.37 -10.99
C PRO A 348 -23.23 5.41 -12.25
N PRO A 349 -24.54 5.74 -12.14
CA PRO A 349 -25.23 6.26 -10.96
C PRO A 349 -25.89 5.17 -10.09
N ALA A 350 -25.41 3.92 -10.12
CA ALA A 350 -26.04 2.82 -9.37
C ALA A 350 -26.22 3.17 -7.89
N ALA A 351 -27.44 2.95 -7.37
CA ALA A 351 -27.77 3.22 -5.97
C ALA A 351 -26.86 2.40 -5.03
N GLY A 352 -26.34 3.05 -3.98
CA GLY A 352 -25.42 2.40 -3.04
C GLY A 352 -24.00 2.18 -3.57
N CYS A 353 -23.68 2.70 -4.76
CA CYS A 353 -22.32 2.73 -5.28
C CYS A 353 -21.56 3.91 -4.68
N HIS A 354 -20.53 3.63 -3.89
CA HIS A 354 -19.71 4.65 -3.25
C HIS A 354 -18.23 4.42 -3.52
N ARG A 355 -17.45 5.50 -3.46
CA ARG A 355 -16.00 5.40 -3.45
C ARG A 355 -15.51 5.06 -2.06
N TYR A 356 -14.63 4.06 -1.97
CA TYR A 356 -13.87 3.71 -0.78
C TYR A 356 -12.39 3.99 -1.05
N LEU A 357 -11.65 4.37 -0.01
CA LEU A 357 -10.19 4.38 -0.05
C LEU A 357 -9.72 3.07 0.56
N VAL A 358 -9.33 2.11 -0.28
CA VAL A 358 -8.90 0.79 0.15
C VAL A 358 -7.39 0.68 0.17
N GLY A 359 -6.91 -0.30 0.92
CA GLY A 359 -5.52 -0.71 0.86
C GLY A 359 -5.28 -2.00 1.63
N PRO A 360 -4.07 -2.55 1.51
CA PRO A 360 -3.77 -3.87 2.04
C PRO A 360 -3.92 -3.93 3.56
N GLN A 361 -4.42 -5.07 4.04
CA GLN A 361 -4.36 -5.44 5.45
C GLN A 361 -2.93 -5.85 5.82
N LEU A 362 -2.43 -5.36 6.95
CA LEU A 362 -1.14 -5.81 7.46
C LEU A 362 -1.27 -7.25 7.98
N THR A 363 -0.42 -8.14 7.47
CA THR A 363 -0.37 -9.56 7.89
C THR A 363 1.03 -9.89 8.37
N ALA A 364 1.17 -10.83 9.31
CA ALA A 364 2.51 -11.22 9.76
C ALA A 364 3.33 -11.80 8.59
N ARG A 365 2.66 -12.53 7.70
CA ARG A 365 3.28 -13.16 6.52
C ARG A 365 3.92 -12.16 5.56
N ILE A 366 3.22 -11.07 5.21
CA ILE A 366 3.69 -10.11 4.20
C ILE A 366 4.45 -8.96 4.86
N THR A 367 3.89 -8.40 5.93
CA THR A 367 4.30 -7.10 6.46
C THR A 367 5.47 -7.24 7.45
N HIS A 368 5.54 -8.33 8.22
CA HIS A 368 6.57 -8.48 9.27
C HIS A 368 8.00 -8.53 8.70
N PRO A 369 8.29 -9.27 7.60
CA PRO A 369 9.61 -9.24 6.98
C PRO A 369 10.05 -7.85 6.54
N LEU A 370 9.13 -7.04 5.99
CA LEU A 370 9.43 -5.68 5.54
C LEU A 370 9.83 -4.78 6.72
N PHE A 371 9.05 -4.83 7.80
CA PHE A 371 9.35 -4.07 9.01
C PHE A 371 10.68 -4.50 9.63
N ARG A 372 10.91 -5.81 9.75
CA ARG A 372 12.15 -6.38 10.33
C ARG A 372 13.40 -5.97 9.58
N ALA A 373 13.31 -5.76 8.27
CA ALA A 373 14.46 -5.39 7.46
C ALA A 373 15.01 -3.98 7.75
N VAL A 374 14.22 -3.10 8.39
CA VAL A 374 14.60 -1.69 8.59
C VAL A 374 14.44 -1.17 10.02
N GLN A 375 13.73 -1.89 10.90
CA GLN A 375 13.39 -1.38 12.23
C GLN A 375 14.59 -1.14 13.17
N ASP A 376 15.75 -1.73 12.87
CA ASP A 376 16.98 -1.66 13.67
C ASP A 376 18.14 -0.97 12.93
N SER A 377 17.87 -0.40 11.74
CA SER A 377 18.85 0.25 10.85
C SER A 377 19.26 1.67 11.27
#